data_AF-A0A6I2QPP6-F1
#
_entry.id   AF-A0A6I2QPP6-F1
#
_cell.length_a   1.000
_cell.length_b   1.000
_cell.length_c   1.000
_cell.angle_alpha   90.00
_cell.angle_beta   90.00
_cell.angle_gamma   90.00
#
_symmetry.space_group_name_H-M   'P 1'
#
loop_
_entity.id
_entity.type
_entity.pdbx_description
1 polymer ?
#
loop_
_entity_poly.entity_id
_entity_poly.type
_entity_poly.pdbx_seq_one_letter_code
_entity_poly.pdbx_strand_id
1 'polypeptide(L)'
;MKNKLFKIALVIFAVVFVASCSKKMPEITEENKAYVADYLNDGFKDVDISKDGRLEKSDVDKIASNFNKPYDYNGEEVVNSLDTFFYGESFESPKDITLKNFVANFPSEALDSDKDKSKIDELKKQNPDAFKQTRENAKILKVDKNLVDAVLIKYANISSDDVTNKENVVYSKDDNSYYVMENDEEWAFEPVVCKITSKEIILEDDIKSELKLEQKNGKFFIESFELSPNACCE
;
A
#
# COMPACT_ATOMS: atom_id res chain seq x y z
N MET A 1 -67.58 3.07 11.61
CA MET A 1 -66.69 2.55 10.54
C MET A 1 -65.30 3.13 10.77
N LYS A 2 -64.47 2.41 11.54
CA LYS A 2 -63.07 2.74 11.84
C LYS A 2 -62.21 1.75 11.07
N ASN A 3 -61.33 2.24 10.21
CA ASN A 3 -60.01 1.68 9.84
C ASN A 3 -59.54 2.39 8.56
N LYS A 4 -58.87 3.53 8.73
CA LYS A 4 -57.39 3.61 8.69
C LYS A 4 -56.86 3.54 7.25
N LEU A 5 -57.02 4.68 6.58
CA LEU A 5 -55.99 5.26 5.71
C LEU A 5 -54.61 5.16 6.38
N PHE A 6 -53.56 5.07 5.56
CA PHE A 6 -52.15 4.88 5.89
C PHE A 6 -51.67 3.46 6.16
N LYS A 7 -51.35 2.73 5.07
CA LYS A 7 -50.11 1.95 4.95
C LYS A 7 -49.63 1.96 3.49
N ILE A 8 -49.14 3.11 3.05
CA ILE A 8 -48.08 3.14 2.04
C ILE A 8 -46.82 2.77 2.81
N ALA A 9 -46.41 1.51 2.70
CA ALA A 9 -45.07 1.07 3.06
C ALA A 9 -44.58 0.20 1.91
N LEU A 10 -44.37 0.88 0.79
CA LEU A 10 -43.53 0.44 -0.31
C LEU A 10 -42.12 0.33 0.29
N VAL A 11 -41.82 -0.80 0.93
CA VAL A 11 -40.44 -1.16 1.28
C VAL A 11 -39.77 -1.49 -0.05
N ILE A 12 -39.35 -0.43 -0.75
CA ILE A 12 -38.30 -0.52 -1.74
C ILE A 12 -37.12 -1.06 -0.94
N PHE A 13 -36.78 -2.32 -1.15
CA PHE A 13 -35.43 -2.81 -0.89
C PHE A 13 -34.53 -1.96 -1.78
N ALA A 14 -34.13 -0.80 -1.27
CA ALA A 14 -32.93 -0.14 -1.72
C ALA A 14 -31.81 -1.08 -1.27
N VAL A 15 -31.50 -2.06 -2.13
CA VAL A 15 -30.16 -2.58 -2.19
C VAL A 15 -29.34 -1.34 -2.50
N VAL A 16 -28.80 -0.71 -1.46
CA VAL A 16 -27.72 0.24 -1.62
C VAL A 16 -26.58 -0.64 -2.13
N PHE A 17 -26.56 -0.85 -3.45
CA PHE A 17 -25.30 -1.02 -4.14
C PHE A 17 -24.55 0.26 -3.78
N VAL A 18 -23.79 0.20 -2.69
CA VAL A 18 -22.59 1.01 -2.56
C VAL A 18 -21.78 0.53 -3.75
N ALA A 19 -22.01 1.16 -4.91
CA ALA A 19 -21.07 1.09 -5.99
C ALA A 19 -19.78 1.55 -5.32
N SER A 20 -18.93 0.58 -4.96
CA SER A 20 -17.54 0.86 -4.67
C SER A 20 -17.05 1.47 -5.97
N CYS A 21 -17.16 2.80 -6.06
CA CYS A 21 -16.54 3.57 -7.12
C CYS A 21 -15.05 3.38 -6.86
N SER A 22 -14.50 2.29 -7.43
CA SER A 22 -13.08 2.05 -7.43
C SER A 22 -12.43 3.32 -7.94
N LYS A 23 -11.50 3.88 -7.16
CA LYS A 23 -10.84 5.12 -7.56
C LYS A 23 -10.21 4.94 -8.94
N LYS A 24 -10.31 5.97 -9.77
CA LYS A 24 -9.73 5.93 -11.12
C LYS A 24 -8.20 5.92 -10.97
N MET A 25 -7.55 4.93 -11.59
CA MET A 25 -6.10 4.85 -11.64
C MET A 25 -5.51 6.08 -12.34
N PRO A 26 -4.50 6.76 -11.76
CA PRO A 26 -3.80 7.84 -12.45
C PRO A 26 -3.00 7.30 -13.65
N GLU A 27 -2.63 8.19 -14.57
CA GLU A 27 -1.74 7.85 -15.66
C GLU A 27 -0.30 7.75 -15.15
N ILE A 28 0.36 6.63 -15.46
CA ILE A 28 1.76 6.32 -15.11
C ILE A 28 2.52 5.89 -16.36
N THR A 29 3.84 6.04 -16.35
CA THR A 29 4.73 5.64 -17.46
C THR A 29 4.67 4.12 -17.68
N GLU A 30 5.07 3.64 -18.88
CA GLU A 30 5.13 2.20 -19.15
C GLU A 30 6.08 1.47 -18.19
N GLU A 31 7.21 2.08 -17.86
CA GLU A 31 8.18 1.59 -16.87
C GLU A 31 7.50 1.40 -15.50
N ASN A 32 6.73 2.39 -15.05
CA ASN A 32 6.03 2.35 -13.78
C ASN A 32 4.86 1.34 -13.74
N LYS A 33 4.34 0.90 -14.90
CA LYS A 33 3.27 -0.12 -14.91
C LYS A 33 3.73 -1.46 -14.37
N ALA A 34 5.01 -1.80 -14.58
CA ALA A 34 5.62 -2.99 -14.00
C ALA A 34 5.58 -2.95 -12.47
N TYR A 35 5.90 -1.78 -11.91
CA TYR A 35 5.91 -1.55 -10.47
C TYR A 35 4.53 -1.80 -9.83
N VAL A 36 3.44 -1.59 -10.57
CA VAL A 36 2.04 -1.77 -10.10
C VAL A 36 1.32 -2.97 -10.72
N ALA A 37 2.06 -4.03 -11.08
CA ALA A 37 1.50 -5.28 -11.60
C ALA A 37 0.49 -5.94 -10.63
N ASP A 38 -0.17 -7.02 -11.03
CA ASP A 38 -1.28 -7.57 -10.26
C ASP A 38 -0.87 -8.57 -9.17
N TYR A 39 0.21 -8.28 -8.42
CA TYR A 39 0.94 -9.24 -7.58
C TYR A 39 0.07 -10.04 -6.61
N LEU A 40 -0.90 -9.40 -5.93
CA LEU A 40 -1.82 -10.14 -5.05
C LEU A 40 -2.72 -11.09 -5.86
N ASN A 41 -3.36 -10.61 -6.93
CA ASN A 41 -4.25 -11.46 -7.73
C ASN A 41 -3.47 -12.59 -8.42
N ASP A 42 -2.25 -12.33 -8.89
CA ASP A 42 -1.37 -13.32 -9.47
C ASP A 42 -0.90 -14.35 -8.43
N GLY A 43 -0.64 -13.94 -7.19
CA GLY A 43 -0.28 -14.84 -6.09
C GLY A 43 -1.39 -15.80 -5.66
N PHE A 44 -2.65 -15.34 -5.70
CA PHE A 44 -3.82 -16.17 -5.42
C PHE A 44 -4.40 -16.87 -6.65
N LYS A 45 -3.77 -16.72 -7.82
CA LYS A 45 -4.22 -17.38 -9.04
C LYS A 45 -4.17 -18.90 -8.87
N ASP A 46 -5.26 -19.55 -9.25
CA ASP A 46 -5.43 -21.00 -9.15
C ASP A 46 -5.33 -21.59 -7.73
N VAL A 47 -5.42 -20.75 -6.69
CA VAL A 47 -5.54 -21.16 -5.27
C VAL A 47 -7.02 -21.33 -4.92
N ASP A 48 -7.40 -22.48 -4.36
CA ASP A 48 -8.77 -22.71 -3.89
C ASP A 48 -9.03 -21.95 -2.58
N ILE A 49 -9.56 -20.74 -2.72
CA ILE A 49 -9.96 -19.87 -1.61
C ILE A 49 -11.44 -19.99 -1.25
N SER A 50 -12.15 -21.00 -1.77
CA SER A 50 -13.60 -21.13 -1.59
C SER A 50 -14.02 -21.70 -0.23
N LYS A 51 -13.06 -22.15 0.58
CA LYS A 51 -13.32 -22.80 1.87
C LYS A 51 -12.44 -22.21 2.96
N ASP A 52 -13.07 -22.01 4.12
CA ASP A 52 -12.37 -21.64 5.34
C ASP A 52 -11.36 -22.73 5.72
N GLY A 53 -10.16 -22.31 6.11
CA GLY A 53 -9.10 -23.22 6.48
C GLY A 53 -7.69 -22.66 6.27
N ARG A 54 -6.71 -23.44 6.70
CA ARG A 54 -5.30 -23.17 6.42
C ARG A 54 -4.94 -23.74 5.05
N LEU A 55 -4.25 -22.97 4.23
CA LEU A 55 -3.74 -23.44 2.94
C LEU A 55 -2.56 -24.39 3.11
N GLU A 56 -2.39 -25.26 2.11
CA GLU A 56 -1.22 -26.13 2.00
C GLU A 56 0.05 -25.32 1.73
N LYS A 57 1.19 -25.81 2.21
CA LYS A 57 2.49 -25.13 2.05
C LYS A 57 2.77 -24.75 0.59
N SER A 58 2.43 -25.62 -0.37
CA SER A 58 2.67 -25.35 -1.78
C SER A 58 1.89 -24.16 -2.33
N ASP A 59 0.72 -23.86 -1.77
CA ASP A 59 -0.06 -22.68 -2.19
C ASP A 59 0.46 -21.42 -1.50
N VAL A 60 0.87 -21.53 -0.24
CA VAL A 60 1.55 -20.45 0.48
C VAL A 60 2.87 -20.07 -0.22
N ASP A 61 3.68 -21.05 -0.62
CA ASP A 61 4.94 -20.82 -1.34
C ASP A 61 4.69 -20.06 -2.68
N LYS A 62 3.57 -20.32 -3.37
CA LYS A 62 3.19 -19.57 -4.59
C LYS A 62 2.83 -18.12 -4.29
N ILE A 63 2.03 -17.89 -3.24
CA ILE A 63 1.64 -16.56 -2.78
C ILE A 63 2.90 -15.77 -2.40
N ALA A 64 3.75 -16.34 -1.55
CA ALA A 64 5.00 -15.73 -1.07
C ALA A 64 5.93 -15.32 -2.21
N SER A 65 5.94 -16.10 -3.29
CA SER A 65 6.75 -15.81 -4.47
C SER A 65 6.40 -14.51 -5.19
N ASN A 66 5.29 -13.86 -4.84
CA ASN A 66 4.88 -12.56 -5.35
C ASN A 66 5.14 -11.42 -4.37
N PHE A 67 5.64 -11.68 -3.16
CA PHE A 67 6.04 -10.65 -2.21
C PHE A 67 7.50 -10.25 -2.45
N ASN A 68 8.42 -11.23 -2.51
CA ASN A 68 9.87 -10.97 -2.45
C ASN A 68 10.64 -11.23 -3.76
N LYS A 69 9.98 -11.20 -4.93
CA LYS A 69 10.69 -11.35 -6.20
C LYS A 69 10.99 -9.99 -6.82
N PRO A 70 12.27 -9.70 -7.11
CA PRO A 70 12.54 -8.86 -8.26
C PRO A 70 11.89 -9.51 -9.51
N TYR A 71 11.09 -8.73 -10.22
CA TYR A 71 10.40 -9.17 -11.43
C TYR A 71 11.13 -8.62 -12.65
N ASP A 72 11.42 -9.50 -13.63
CA ASP A 72 11.95 -9.08 -14.93
C ASP A 72 10.81 -8.48 -15.78
N TYR A 73 10.79 -7.16 -15.90
CA TYR A 73 9.92 -6.45 -16.83
C TYR A 73 10.75 -5.88 -17.98
N ASN A 74 10.57 -6.42 -19.19
CA ASN A 74 11.29 -6.00 -20.39
C ASN A 74 12.83 -6.07 -20.28
N GLY A 75 13.39 -6.95 -19.46
CA GLY A 75 14.83 -7.11 -19.25
C GLY A 75 15.39 -6.31 -18.07
N GLU A 76 14.55 -5.61 -17.30
CA GLU A 76 14.94 -4.86 -16.11
C GLU A 76 14.34 -5.47 -14.84
N GLU A 77 15.16 -5.54 -13.80
CA GLU A 77 14.81 -6.05 -12.50
C GLU A 77 14.02 -4.99 -11.72
N VAL A 78 12.72 -5.21 -11.55
CA VAL A 78 11.82 -4.28 -10.84
C VAL A 78 11.42 -4.88 -9.49
N VAL A 79 11.56 -4.10 -8.42
CA VAL A 79 11.07 -4.46 -7.09
C VAL A 79 9.56 -4.32 -7.04
N ASN A 80 8.86 -5.32 -6.50
CA ASN A 80 7.42 -5.30 -6.30
C ASN A 80 6.99 -4.18 -5.33
N SER A 81 5.93 -3.46 -5.66
CA SER A 81 5.38 -2.38 -4.83
C SER A 81 4.70 -2.81 -3.52
N LEU A 82 4.37 -4.09 -3.32
CA LEU A 82 3.69 -4.54 -2.08
C LEU A 82 4.52 -4.25 -0.82
N ASP A 83 5.84 -4.39 -0.90
CA ASP A 83 6.73 -4.20 0.26
C ASP A 83 6.69 -2.77 0.82
N THR A 84 6.27 -1.80 0.00
CA THR A 84 6.11 -0.40 0.44
C THR A 84 5.14 -0.26 1.62
N PHE A 85 4.19 -1.20 1.79
CA PHE A 85 3.24 -1.19 2.90
C PHE A 85 3.83 -1.71 4.22
N PHE A 86 4.86 -2.54 4.21
CA PHE A 86 5.30 -3.29 5.41
C PHE A 86 6.49 -2.65 6.12
N TYR A 87 6.86 -1.44 5.71
CA TYR A 87 8.10 -0.82 6.10
C TYR A 87 7.99 -0.10 7.45
N GLY A 88 8.34 -0.82 8.53
CA GLY A 88 8.63 -0.25 9.84
C GLY A 88 7.42 0.24 10.63
N GLU A 89 6.20 -0.13 10.26
CA GLU A 89 5.01 0.19 11.06
C GLU A 89 3.86 -0.82 10.92
N SER A 90 3.09 -0.96 12.00
CA SER A 90 1.76 -1.58 11.98
C SER A 90 0.72 -0.53 11.58
N PHE A 91 -0.35 -0.95 10.91
CA PHE A 91 -1.50 -0.09 10.63
C PHE A 91 -2.81 -0.88 10.73
N GLU A 92 -3.82 -0.28 11.39
CA GLU A 92 -5.18 -0.85 11.48
C GLU A 92 -5.99 -0.64 10.21
N SER A 93 -5.62 0.36 9.40
CA SER A 93 -6.18 0.67 8.10
C SER A 93 -5.10 1.25 7.19
N PRO A 94 -5.15 1.08 5.85
CA PRO A 94 -4.17 1.69 4.96
C PRO A 94 -4.20 3.23 5.00
N LYS A 95 -5.25 3.83 5.58
CA LYS A 95 -5.32 5.28 5.82
C LYS A 95 -4.44 5.74 6.98
N ASP A 96 -4.01 4.83 7.83
CA ASP A 96 -3.24 5.12 9.05
C ASP A 96 -1.73 4.93 8.85
N ILE A 97 -1.29 4.52 7.65
CA ILE A 97 0.13 4.47 7.30
C ILE A 97 0.79 5.84 7.47
N THR A 98 2.06 5.84 7.82
CA THR A 98 2.93 7.02 7.77
C THR A 98 3.33 7.27 6.33
N LEU A 99 2.76 8.32 5.71
CA LEU A 99 2.99 8.62 4.29
C LEU A 99 4.48 8.80 3.97
N LYS A 100 5.28 9.36 4.88
CA LYS A 100 6.74 9.45 4.72
C LYS A 100 7.39 8.08 4.53
N ASN A 101 7.07 7.11 5.39
CA ASN A 101 7.67 5.78 5.35
C ASN A 101 7.27 5.06 4.07
N PHE A 102 5.98 5.13 3.71
CA PHE A 102 5.45 4.56 2.48
C PHE A 102 6.13 5.13 1.23
N VAL A 103 6.17 6.46 1.09
CA VAL A 103 6.69 7.15 -0.11
C VAL A 103 8.18 6.94 -0.30
N ALA A 104 8.97 6.88 0.77
CA ALA A 104 10.43 6.78 0.69
C ALA A 104 10.93 5.45 0.07
N ASN A 105 10.05 4.46 -0.10
CA ASN A 105 10.38 3.15 -0.68
C ASN A 105 10.04 3.04 -2.18
N PHE A 106 9.61 4.12 -2.82
CA PHE A 106 9.31 4.14 -4.25
C PHE A 106 10.55 4.45 -5.10
N PRO A 107 10.55 4.05 -6.39
CA PRO A 107 11.51 4.55 -7.37
C PRO A 107 11.59 6.09 -7.29
N SER A 108 12.81 6.60 -7.16
CA SER A 108 13.02 8.00 -6.82
C SER A 108 14.28 8.61 -7.45
N GLU A 109 14.23 9.93 -7.60
CA GLU A 109 15.39 10.74 -7.96
C GLU A 109 15.94 11.40 -6.69
N ALA A 110 17.22 11.20 -6.39
CA ALA A 110 17.86 11.88 -5.26
C ALA A 110 18.30 13.30 -5.66
N LEU A 111 17.93 14.30 -4.86
CA LEU A 111 18.40 15.66 -5.04
C LEU A 111 19.89 15.79 -4.72
N ASP A 112 20.59 16.59 -5.51
CA ASP A 112 21.98 16.97 -5.29
C ASP A 112 22.02 18.21 -4.38
N SER A 113 22.67 18.08 -3.22
CA SER A 113 22.69 19.14 -2.20
C SER A 113 23.29 20.47 -2.68
N ASP A 114 24.17 20.43 -3.67
CA ASP A 114 24.83 21.60 -4.22
C ASP A 114 24.06 22.17 -5.41
N LYS A 115 23.62 21.32 -6.34
CA LYS A 115 22.87 21.76 -7.54
C LYS A 115 21.44 22.19 -7.22
N ASP A 116 20.78 21.51 -6.28
CA ASP A 116 19.36 21.71 -5.96
C ASP A 116 19.12 22.55 -4.71
N LYS A 117 20.15 23.25 -4.22
CA LYS A 117 20.11 24.02 -2.98
C LYS A 117 18.90 24.94 -2.85
N SER A 118 18.56 25.69 -3.92
CA SER A 118 17.41 26.60 -3.90
C SER A 118 16.08 25.86 -3.69
N LYS A 119 15.91 24.71 -4.37
CA LYS A 119 14.71 23.88 -4.23
C LYS A 119 14.65 23.28 -2.82
N ILE A 120 15.77 22.76 -2.31
CA ILE A 120 15.86 22.22 -0.94
C ILE A 120 15.48 23.28 0.10
N ASP A 121 15.97 24.52 -0.05
CA ASP A 121 15.63 25.62 0.85
C ASP A 121 14.13 26.00 0.78
N GLU A 122 13.51 25.90 -0.39
CA GLU A 122 12.06 26.08 -0.55
C GLU A 122 11.26 24.95 0.10
N LEU A 123 11.67 23.70 -0.10
CA LEU A 123 11.02 22.54 0.50
C LEU A 123 11.10 22.60 2.04
N LYS A 124 12.26 22.95 2.60
CA LYS A 124 12.45 23.13 4.05
C LYS A 124 11.57 24.23 4.65
N LYS A 125 11.21 25.27 3.89
CA LYS A 125 10.27 26.29 4.36
C LYS A 125 8.84 25.78 4.47
N GLN A 126 8.46 24.79 3.65
CA GLN A 126 7.12 24.19 3.70
C GLN A 126 6.98 23.25 4.89
N ASN A 127 7.99 22.43 5.15
CA ASN A 127 8.07 21.56 6.32
C ASN A 127 9.54 21.41 6.77
N PRO A 128 9.96 22.13 7.82
CA PRO A 128 11.33 22.05 8.33
C PRO A 128 11.71 20.66 8.85
N ASP A 129 10.73 19.92 9.38
CA ASP A 129 10.95 18.63 10.03
C ASP A 129 11.06 17.47 9.02
N ALA A 130 10.49 17.62 7.82
CA ALA A 130 10.50 16.60 6.77
C ALA A 130 11.90 16.17 6.30
N PHE A 131 12.90 17.01 6.50
CA PHE A 131 14.28 16.73 6.08
C PHE A 131 15.26 16.75 7.23
N LYS A 132 14.78 16.54 8.46
CA LYS A 132 15.66 16.33 9.60
C LYS A 132 16.42 15.02 9.38
N GLN A 133 17.73 15.13 9.23
CA GLN A 133 18.58 13.96 9.01
C GLN A 133 18.58 13.07 10.26
N THR A 134 18.27 11.80 10.06
CA THR A 134 18.40 10.73 11.06
C THR A 134 19.74 10.02 10.95
N ARG A 135 20.38 10.06 9.78
CA ARG A 135 21.71 9.53 9.50
C ARG A 135 22.60 10.48 8.70
N GLU A 136 23.90 10.23 8.76
CA GLU A 136 24.88 10.92 7.92
C GLU A 136 24.64 10.56 6.44
N ASN A 137 24.70 11.56 5.55
CA ASN A 137 24.50 11.42 4.10
C ASN A 137 23.09 11.02 3.65
N ALA A 138 22.08 11.14 4.51
CA ALA A 138 20.69 10.90 4.10
C ALA A 138 20.27 11.82 2.93
N LYS A 139 19.74 11.22 1.86
CA LYS A 139 19.30 11.92 0.66
C LYS A 139 17.85 12.36 0.76
N ILE A 140 17.55 13.48 0.11
CA ILE A 140 16.18 13.91 -0.15
C ILE A 140 15.76 13.28 -1.48
N LEU A 141 14.72 12.45 -1.42
CA LEU A 141 14.17 11.71 -2.55
C LEU A 141 12.97 12.44 -3.12
N LYS A 142 12.93 12.56 -4.45
CA LYS A 142 11.78 13.01 -5.23
C LYS A 142 11.04 11.80 -5.77
N VAL A 143 9.74 11.71 -5.50
CA VAL A 143 8.88 10.58 -5.84
C VAL A 143 7.62 11.07 -6.55
N ASP A 144 7.27 10.46 -7.69
CA ASP A 144 6.06 10.80 -8.45
C ASP A 144 4.79 10.44 -7.66
N LYS A 145 3.92 11.43 -7.40
CA LYS A 145 2.65 11.23 -6.71
C LYS A 145 1.73 10.26 -7.45
N ASN A 146 1.74 10.25 -8.79
CA ASN A 146 0.88 9.36 -9.55
C ASN A 146 1.23 7.89 -9.31
N LEU A 147 2.52 7.57 -9.14
CA LEU A 147 2.94 6.21 -8.83
C LEU A 147 2.50 5.80 -7.42
N VAL A 148 2.67 6.69 -6.44
CA VAL A 148 2.20 6.50 -5.06
C VAL A 148 0.70 6.24 -5.01
N ASP A 149 -0.09 7.08 -5.68
CA ASP A 149 -1.54 6.90 -5.78
C ASP A 149 -1.91 5.62 -6.52
N ALA A 150 -1.16 5.24 -7.56
CA ALA A 150 -1.44 4.02 -8.31
C ALA A 150 -1.31 2.77 -7.42
N VAL A 151 -0.26 2.68 -6.60
CA VAL A 151 -0.07 1.58 -5.64
C VAL A 151 -1.19 1.56 -4.59
N LEU A 152 -1.50 2.71 -3.98
CA LEU A 152 -2.56 2.83 -2.98
C LEU A 152 -3.94 2.46 -3.53
N ILE A 153 -4.26 2.88 -4.76
CA ILE A 153 -5.53 2.52 -5.41
C ILE A 153 -5.55 1.02 -5.73
N LYS A 154 -4.43 0.48 -6.23
CA LYS A 154 -4.30 -0.92 -6.64
C LYS A 154 -4.53 -1.88 -5.49
N TYR A 155 -3.84 -1.66 -4.37
CA TYR A 155 -3.83 -2.63 -3.26
C TYR A 155 -4.67 -2.23 -2.07
N ALA A 156 -5.09 -0.97 -1.93
CA ALA A 156 -5.87 -0.53 -0.77
C ALA A 156 -7.15 0.25 -1.15
N ASN A 157 -7.40 0.49 -2.45
CA ASN A 157 -8.53 1.27 -2.95
C ASN A 157 -8.67 2.67 -2.28
N ILE A 158 -7.53 3.27 -1.92
CA ILE A 158 -7.42 4.63 -1.40
C ILE A 158 -6.45 5.44 -2.26
N SER A 159 -6.35 6.75 -2.03
CA SER A 159 -5.28 7.59 -2.57
C SER A 159 -4.47 8.20 -1.43
N SER A 160 -3.31 8.77 -1.71
CA SER A 160 -2.47 9.43 -0.71
C SER A 160 -3.19 10.61 -0.03
N ASP A 161 -4.19 11.17 -0.68
CA ASP A 161 -5.05 12.19 -0.08
C ASP A 161 -5.90 11.68 1.10
N ASP A 162 -6.23 10.38 1.14
CA ASP A 162 -6.99 9.76 2.23
C ASP A 162 -6.13 9.39 3.45
N VAL A 163 -4.80 9.34 3.29
CA VAL A 163 -3.87 9.00 4.37
C VAL A 163 -3.89 10.10 5.43
N THR A 164 -3.98 9.73 6.70
CA THR A 164 -4.13 10.69 7.81
C THR A 164 -2.77 11.22 8.29
N ASN A 165 -1.76 10.37 8.37
CA ASN A 165 -0.41 10.74 8.79
C ASN A 165 0.43 11.24 7.60
N LYS A 166 0.44 12.57 7.40
CA LYS A 166 1.22 13.25 6.35
C LYS A 166 2.43 14.01 6.91
N GLU A 167 2.87 13.66 8.12
CA GLU A 167 4.04 14.28 8.73
C GLU A 167 5.32 13.88 8.00
N ASN A 168 6.34 14.73 8.11
CA ASN A 168 7.69 14.50 7.57
C ASN A 168 7.79 14.20 6.06
N VAL A 169 6.80 14.64 5.28
CA VAL A 169 6.80 14.61 3.81
C VAL A 169 6.37 15.98 3.27
N VAL A 170 6.93 16.39 2.13
CA VAL A 170 6.53 17.61 1.42
C VAL A 170 5.93 17.24 0.07
N TYR A 171 4.75 17.76 -0.26
CA TYR A 171 4.17 17.64 -1.60
C TYR A 171 4.37 18.94 -2.39
N SER A 172 5.01 18.86 -3.55
CA SER A 172 5.14 19.97 -4.48
C SER A 172 4.14 19.82 -5.63
N LYS A 173 3.26 20.81 -5.78
CA LYS A 173 2.28 20.86 -6.88
C LYS A 173 2.92 21.16 -8.23
N ASP A 174 4.07 21.84 -8.24
CA ASP A 174 4.71 22.33 -9.46
C ASP A 174 5.17 21.18 -10.37
N ASP A 175 5.58 20.07 -9.76
CA ASP A 175 6.05 18.87 -10.45
C ASP A 175 5.35 17.59 -9.98
N ASN A 176 4.19 17.73 -9.31
CA ASN A 176 3.35 16.63 -8.84
C ASN A 176 4.13 15.54 -8.10
N SER A 177 5.05 15.94 -7.22
CA SER A 177 5.99 15.02 -6.56
C SER A 177 5.97 15.16 -5.05
N TYR A 178 6.18 14.04 -4.37
CA TYR A 178 6.55 14.02 -2.96
C TYR A 178 8.06 14.16 -2.81
N TYR A 179 8.46 14.80 -1.71
CA TYR A 179 9.83 14.97 -1.28
C TYR A 179 9.94 14.45 0.14
N VAL A 180 10.80 13.45 0.34
CA VAL A 180 10.98 12.76 1.62
C VAL A 180 12.46 12.53 1.89
N MET A 181 12.85 12.47 3.16
CA MET A 181 14.14 11.91 3.52
C MET A 181 14.09 10.39 3.32
N GLU A 182 15.16 9.82 2.77
CA GLU A 182 15.30 8.36 2.62
C GLU A 182 15.10 7.60 3.96
N ASN A 183 14.64 6.36 3.85
CA ASN A 183 14.43 5.48 4.99
C ASN A 183 15.73 4.80 5.47
N ASP A 184 15.71 4.35 6.73
CA ASP A 184 16.86 3.74 7.40
C ASP A 184 16.82 2.20 7.49
N GLU A 185 15.67 1.54 7.31
CA GLU A 185 15.48 0.14 7.72
C GLU A 185 14.72 -0.71 6.70
N GLU A 186 15.40 -1.52 5.89
CA GLU A 186 14.73 -2.38 4.92
C GLU A 186 14.02 -3.57 5.60
N TRP A 187 12.70 -3.66 5.40
CA TRP A 187 11.90 -4.83 5.78
C TRP A 187 11.23 -5.45 4.55
N ALA A 188 11.21 -6.78 4.49
CA ALA A 188 10.45 -7.54 3.50
C ALA A 188 9.51 -8.52 4.21
N PHE A 189 8.22 -8.53 3.83
CA PHE A 189 7.24 -9.43 4.41
C PHE A 189 7.12 -10.70 3.57
N GLU A 190 7.47 -11.86 4.15
CA GLU A 190 7.38 -13.15 3.46
C GLU A 190 6.32 -14.05 4.12
N PRO A 191 5.16 -14.29 3.49
CA PRO A 191 4.15 -15.12 4.11
C PRO A 191 4.55 -16.60 4.09
N VAL A 192 4.57 -17.23 5.27
CA VAL A 192 4.78 -18.67 5.47
C VAL A 192 3.51 -19.38 5.96
N VAL A 193 2.47 -18.60 6.25
CA VAL A 193 1.13 -19.08 6.59
C VAL A 193 0.09 -18.32 5.77
N CYS A 194 -0.93 -19.02 5.30
CA CYS A 194 -2.18 -18.42 4.81
C CYS A 194 -3.38 -19.11 5.45
N LYS A 195 -4.26 -18.32 6.07
CA LYS A 195 -5.55 -18.77 6.64
C LYS A 195 -6.67 -18.02 5.94
N ILE A 196 -7.69 -18.76 5.55
CA ILE A 196 -8.89 -18.23 4.90
C ILE A 196 -10.03 -18.36 5.88
N THR A 197 -10.79 -17.28 6.02
CA THR A 197 -12.07 -17.27 6.71
C THR A 197 -13.15 -16.78 5.75
N SER A 198 -14.41 -16.94 6.15
CA SER A 198 -15.56 -16.43 5.39
C SER A 198 -15.54 -14.92 5.04
N LYS A 199 -14.63 -14.13 5.61
CA LYS A 199 -14.56 -12.66 5.41
C LYS A 199 -13.20 -12.13 5.00
N GLU A 200 -12.11 -12.79 5.40
CA GLU A 200 -10.74 -12.27 5.30
C GLU A 200 -9.76 -13.39 4.98
N ILE A 201 -8.64 -13.00 4.37
CA ILE A 201 -7.46 -13.83 4.19
C ILE A 201 -6.37 -13.26 5.09
N ILE A 202 -5.76 -14.12 5.88
CA ILE A 202 -4.73 -13.77 6.85
C ILE A 202 -3.42 -14.44 6.42
N LEU A 203 -2.41 -13.62 6.17
CA LEU A 203 -1.05 -14.04 5.85
C LEU A 203 -0.16 -13.78 7.07
N GLU A 204 0.69 -14.75 7.44
CA GLU A 204 1.65 -14.59 8.54
C GLU A 204 3.06 -14.91 8.06
N ASP A 205 4.05 -14.12 8.48
CA ASP A 205 5.47 -14.40 8.26
C ASP A 205 6.09 -15.27 9.37
N ASP A 206 7.36 -15.61 9.24
CA ASP A 206 8.09 -16.46 10.19
C ASP A 206 8.19 -15.87 11.60
N ILE A 207 8.19 -14.54 11.72
CA ILE A 207 8.28 -13.87 13.01
C ILE A 207 6.91 -13.55 13.61
N LYS A 208 5.82 -13.92 12.92
CA LYS A 208 4.41 -13.74 13.29
C LYS A 208 3.87 -12.32 13.11
N SER A 209 4.38 -11.57 12.14
CA SER A 209 3.66 -10.40 11.63
C SER A 209 2.46 -10.87 10.82
N GLU A 210 1.36 -10.12 10.84
CA GLU A 210 0.08 -10.52 10.25
C GLU A 210 -0.40 -9.49 9.22
N LEU A 211 -0.61 -9.91 7.98
CA LEU A 211 -1.24 -9.13 6.92
C LEU A 211 -2.65 -9.65 6.68
N LYS A 212 -3.64 -8.76 6.77
CA LYS A 212 -5.04 -9.07 6.45
C LYS A 212 -5.42 -8.51 5.09
N LEU A 213 -6.05 -9.36 4.29
CA LEU A 213 -6.58 -9.03 2.98
C LEU A 213 -8.08 -9.27 2.93
N GLU A 214 -8.78 -8.37 2.24
CA GLU A 214 -10.17 -8.53 1.84
C GLU A 214 -10.26 -8.96 0.38
N GLN A 215 -11.22 -9.83 0.07
CA GLN A 215 -11.59 -10.10 -1.31
C GLN A 215 -12.88 -9.37 -1.70
N LYS A 216 -12.79 -8.47 -2.68
CA LYS A 216 -13.92 -7.73 -3.25
C LYS A 216 -13.95 -7.85 -4.76
N ASN A 217 -15.04 -8.38 -5.31
CA ASN A 217 -15.25 -8.53 -6.76
C ASN A 217 -14.09 -9.24 -7.49
N GLY A 218 -13.54 -10.30 -6.87
CA GLY A 218 -12.43 -11.07 -7.43
C GLY A 218 -11.07 -10.37 -7.37
N LYS A 219 -10.94 -9.29 -6.59
CA LYS A 219 -9.67 -8.60 -6.32
C LYS A 219 -9.35 -8.63 -4.83
N PHE A 220 -8.05 -8.66 -4.50
CA PHE A 220 -7.55 -8.56 -3.14
C PHE A 220 -7.16 -7.13 -2.79
N PHE A 221 -7.48 -6.72 -1.56
CA PHE A 221 -7.10 -5.44 -0.99
C PHE A 221 -6.51 -5.63 0.41
N ILE A 222 -5.45 -4.89 0.72
CA ILE A 222 -4.84 -4.80 2.04
C ILE A 222 -5.82 -4.08 2.98
N GLU A 223 -6.14 -4.72 4.09
CA GLU A 223 -6.96 -4.14 5.17
C GLU A 223 -6.13 -3.65 6.34
N SER A 224 -5.15 -4.44 6.78
CA SER A 224 -4.31 -4.10 7.92
C SER A 224 -3.00 -4.87 7.88
N PHE A 225 -2.01 -4.36 8.62
CA PHE A 225 -0.76 -5.05 8.89
C PHE A 225 -0.38 -4.87 10.35
N GLU A 226 -0.06 -5.97 11.03
CA GLU A 226 0.41 -5.99 12.42
C GLU A 226 1.82 -6.58 12.45
N LEU A 227 2.82 -5.76 12.78
CA LEU A 227 4.16 -6.24 13.07
C LEU A 227 4.18 -7.05 14.35
N SER A 228 4.84 -8.20 14.30
CA SER A 228 5.08 -9.00 15.50
C SER A 228 5.80 -8.18 16.58
N PRO A 229 5.43 -8.31 17.87
CA PRO A 229 6.23 -7.75 18.97
C PRO A 229 7.68 -8.24 18.99
N ASN A 230 7.98 -9.37 18.31
CA ASN A 230 9.33 -9.90 18.19
C ASN A 230 10.12 -9.31 16.99
N ALA A 231 9.49 -8.48 16.14
CA ALA A 231 10.09 -7.89 14.95
C ALA A 231 11.23 -6.91 15.26
N CYS A 232 11.15 -6.20 16.39
CA CYS A 232 12.15 -5.19 16.80
C CYS A 232 13.24 -5.77 17.74
N CYS A 233 13.36 -7.09 17.85
CA CYS A 233 14.27 -7.75 18.78
C CYS A 233 15.33 -8.58 18.06
N GLU A 234 16.33 -7.91 17.47
CA GLU A 234 17.67 -8.46 17.26
C GLU A 234 18.73 -7.53 17.85
#